data_AF-A0A2M8C4E1-F1
#
_entry.id   AF-A0A2M8C4E1-F1
#
_cell.length_a   1.000
_cell.length_b   1.000
_cell.length_c   1.000
_cell.angle_alpha   90.00
_cell.angle_beta   90.00
_cell.angle_gamma   90.00
#
_symmetry.space_group_name_H-M   'P 1'
#
loop_
_entity.id
_entity.type
_entity.pdbx_description
1 polymer ?
#
loop_
_entity_poly.entity_id
_entity_poly.type
_entity_poly.pdbx_seq_one_letter_code
_entity_poly.pdbx_strand_id
1 'polypeptide(L)' 'MSYNLIECNREQMYLMPVSLEDWLPEGHLAWFILDAVEAIDLSRFYLKYRVDGWGRA' A
#
# COMPACT_ATOMS: atom_id res chain seq x y z
N MET A 1 1.82 41.74 -4.74
CA MET A 1 2.38 40.41 -5.06
C MET A 1 1.51 39.38 -4.35
N SER A 2 0.69 38.64 -5.10
CA SER A 2 -0.15 37.58 -4.54
C SER A 2 0.58 36.25 -4.69
N TYR A 3 0.84 35.59 -3.57
CA TYR A 3 1.45 34.26 -3.56
C TYR A 3 0.32 33.23 -3.63
N ASN A 4 0.42 32.30 -4.58
CA ASN A 4 -0.51 31.19 -4.73
C ASN A 4 -0.10 30.06 -3.76
N LEU A 5 -0.30 30.30 -2.46
CA LEU A 5 0.08 29.38 -1.40
C LEU A 5 -1.08 28.42 -1.13
N ILE A 6 -0.81 27.12 -1.19
CA ILE A 6 -1.76 26.10 -0.76
C ILE A 6 -1.78 26.13 0.78
N GLU A 7 -2.92 26.46 1.38
CA GLU A 7 -3.07 26.44 2.83
C GLU A 7 -2.92 25.00 3.36
N CYS A 8 -2.05 24.84 4.36
CA CYS A 8 -1.94 23.60 5.10
C CYS A 8 -3.08 23.53 6.12
N ASN A 9 -4.00 22.57 5.96
CA ASN A 9 -5.05 22.32 6.94
C ASN A 9 -4.43 21.69 8.20
N ARG A 10 -4.23 22.52 9.23
CA ARG A 10 -3.64 22.13 10.52
C ARG A 10 -4.53 21.22 11.37
N GLU A 11 -5.80 21.10 11.01
CA GLU A 11 -6.81 20.27 11.68
C GLU A 11 -7.04 18.93 10.95
N GLN A 12 -6.38 18.72 9.81
CA GLN A 12 -6.48 17.48 9.06
C GLN A 12 -5.81 16.34 9.84
N MET A 13 -6.61 15.56 10.55
CA MET A 13 -6.17 14.27 11.06
C MET A 13 -5.90 13.32 9.88
N TYR A 14 -4.83 12.53 10.03
CA TYR A 14 -4.17 11.65 9.06
C TYR A 14 -4.85 11.48 7.68
N LEU A 15 -4.09 11.73 6.60
CA LEU A 15 -4.54 11.53 5.20
C LEU A 15 -5.11 10.12 4.93
N MET A 16 -4.68 9.14 5.71
CA MET A 16 -5.21 7.78 5.74
C MET A 16 -5.29 7.30 7.19
N PRO A 17 -6.19 6.37 7.52
CA PRO A 17 -6.25 5.76 8.85
C PRO A 17 -4.89 5.19 9.30
N VAL A 18 -4.65 5.17 10.61
CA VAL A 18 -3.38 4.68 11.18
C VAL A 18 -3.20 3.18 10.95
N SER A 19 -4.29 2.41 10.98
CA SER A 19 -4.29 1.00 10.57
C SER A 19 -4.58 0.88 9.08
N LEU A 20 -3.85 0.01 8.38
CA LEU A 20 -4.13 -0.32 6.98
C LEU A 20 -5.45 -1.07 6.81
N GLU A 21 -5.89 -1.78 7.86
CA GLU A 21 -7.17 -2.50 7.87
C GLU A 21 -8.36 -1.53 7.75
N ASP A 22 -8.22 -0.33 8.31
CA ASP A 22 -9.26 0.71 8.27
C ASP A 22 -9.30 1.45 6.93
N TRP A 23 -8.38 1.17 6.00
CA TRP A 23 -8.33 1.85 4.69
C TRP A 23 -9.43 1.37 3.75
N LEU A 24 -9.92 0.14 3.95
CA LEU A 24 -10.88 -0.50 3.08
C LEU A 24 -12.15 -0.85 3.88
N PRO A 25 -13.34 -0.72 3.28
CA PRO A 25 -14.57 -1.20 3.91
C PRO A 25 -14.52 -2.70 4.23
N GLU A 26 -15.29 -3.12 5.22
CA GLU A 26 -15.48 -4.55 5.52
C GLU A 26 -16.00 -5.29 4.27
N GLY A 27 -15.46 -6.48 4.01
CA GLY A 27 -15.82 -7.29 2.85
C GLY A 27 -15.26 -6.80 1.50
N HIS A 28 -14.32 -5.85 1.50
CA HIS A 28 -13.68 -5.41 0.26
C HIS A 28 -12.91 -6.55 -0.43
N LEU A 29 -13.02 -6.63 -1.76
CA LEU A 29 -12.45 -7.72 -2.60
C LEU A 29 -10.94 -7.90 -2.43
N ALA A 30 -10.21 -6.85 -2.05
CA ALA A 30 -8.76 -6.92 -1.82
C ALA A 30 -8.38 -8.03 -0.83
N TRP A 31 -9.17 -8.24 0.23
CA TRP A 31 -8.91 -9.30 1.21
C TRP A 31 -9.02 -10.69 0.58
N PHE A 32 -10.06 -10.92 -0.23
CA PHE A 32 -10.20 -12.16 -0.98
C PHE A 32 -9.05 -12.40 -1.96
N ILE A 33 -8.54 -11.34 -2.60
CA ILE A 33 -7.38 -11.46 -3.50
C ILE A 33 -6.14 -11.85 -2.69
N LEU A 34 -5.93 -11.27 -1.50
CA LEU A 34 -4.81 -11.64 -0.62
C LEU A 34 -4.89 -13.12 -0.23
N ASP A 35 -6.07 -13.59 0.20
CA ASP A 35 -6.29 -15.01 0.54
C ASP A 35 -6.01 -15.93 -0.66
N ALA A 36 -6.49 -15.54 -1.85
CA ALA A 36 -6.25 -16.31 -3.07
C ALA A 36 -4.77 -16.36 -3.46
N VAL A 37 -4.05 -15.24 -3.29
CA VAL A 37 -2.61 -15.15 -3.58
C VAL A 37 -1.79 -15.98 -2.58
N GLU A 38 -2.19 -16.04 -1.31
CA GLU A 38 -1.54 -16.88 -0.29
C GLU A 38 -1.61 -18.37 -0.65
N ALA A 39 -2.69 -18.81 -1.31
CA ALA A 39 -2.85 -20.20 -1.74
C ALA A 39 -2.04 -20.57 -3.00
N ILE A 40 -1.43 -19.60 -3.70
CA ILE A 40 -0.73 -19.82 -4.96
C ILE A 40 0.77 -20.02 -4.71
N ASP A 41 1.38 -21.04 -5.33
CA ASP A 41 2.83 -21.21 -5.31
C ASP A 41 3.53 -20.13 -6.16
N LEU A 42 4.05 -19.10 -5.48
CA LEU A 42 4.81 -18.02 -6.07
C LEU A 42 6.33 -18.24 -6.05
N SER A 43 6.81 -19.41 -5.59
CA SER A 43 8.25 -19.69 -5.43
C SER A 43 9.05 -19.42 -6.71
N ARG A 44 8.53 -19.81 -7.88
CA ARG A 44 9.14 -19.54 -9.19
C ARG A 44 9.28 -18.06 -9.51
N PHE A 45 8.35 -17.22 -9.07
CA PHE A 45 8.47 -15.78 -9.23
C PHE A 45 9.57 -15.23 -8.34
N TYR A 46 9.59 -15.63 -7.07
CA TYR A 46 10.61 -15.18 -6.11
C TYR A 46 12.03 -15.65 -6.47
N LEU A 47 12.19 -16.84 -7.07
CA LEU A 47 13.47 -17.32 -7.57
C LEU A 47 14.12 -16.42 -8.62
N LYS A 48 13.33 -15.60 -9.35
CA LYS A 48 13.86 -14.61 -10.30
C LYS A 48 14.38 -13.36 -9.61
N TYR A 49 13.93 -13.07 -8.39
CA TYR A 49 14.40 -11.93 -7.61
C TYR A 49 15.73 -12.27 -6.94
N ARG A 50 16.61 -11.27 -6.84
CA ARG A 50 17.89 -11.44 -6.16
C ARG A 50 17.64 -11.63 -4.66
N VAL A 51 18.32 -12.60 -4.07
CA VAL A 51 18.23 -12.94 -2.64
C VAL A 51 18.81 -11.83 -1.75
N ASP A 52 19.68 -10.98 -2.30
CA ASP A 52 20.32 -9.86 -1.59
C ASP A 52 19.42 -8.60 -1.46
N GLY A 53 18.20 -8.63 -2.02
CA GLY A 53 17.22 -7.55 -1.85
C GLY A 53 17.56 -6.26 -2.60
N TRP A 54 18.59 -6.25 -3.44
CA TRP A 54 18.94 -5.07 -4.23
C TRP A 54 18.03 -4.98 -5.46
N GLY A 55 17.14 -3.99 -5.46
CA GLY A 55 16.33 -3.61 -6.61
C GLY A 55 17.19 -3.18 -7.80
N ARG A 56 16.61 -3.12 -9.00
CA ARG A 56 17.28 -2.65 -10.21
C ARG A 56 17.68 -1.17 -10.01
N ALA A 57 18.92 -0.94 -9.59
CA ALA A 57 19.59 0.36 -9.63
C ALA A 57 20.07 0.67 -11.06
#